data_AF-A0A330LZJ9-F1
#
_entry.id   AF-A0A330LZJ9-F1
#
_cell.length_a   1.000
_cell.length_b   1.000
_cell.length_c   1.000
_cell.angle_alpha   90.00
_cell.angle_beta   90.00
_cell.angle_gamma   90.00
#
_symmetry.space_group_name_H-M   'P 1'
#
loop_
_entity.id
_entity.type
_entity.pdbx_description
1 polymer ?
#
loop_
_entity_poly.entity_id
_entity_poly.type
_entity_poly.pdbx_seq_one_letter_code
_entity_poly.pdbx_strand_id
1 'polypeptide(L)'
;MPPFSHKIHTRANSVNNKAAGFTLIELVVVIIILGILAVVALPKFLNLSVDAHVSTVKGTGGAFKSGINLARSVWAVRVGSGPADDLPTFGDAESGEMDFNDNGWPAQHWGESDSKGDSPQLDNTDDCISVWVTLFAGDEPSVSNEISNETDYVATYNFDNSCTYTYSANTHLSITYDSLDGSVIIDSDPQS
;
A
#
# COMPACT_ATOMS: atom_id res chain seq x y z
N MET A 1 9.06 11.54 -91.62
CA MET A 1 8.81 12.22 -90.33
C MET A 1 9.27 11.30 -89.21
N PRO A 2 10.42 11.57 -88.55
CA PRO A 2 10.83 10.86 -87.34
C PRO A 2 10.26 11.55 -86.08
N PRO A 3 9.93 10.82 -85.00
CA PRO A 3 9.45 11.42 -83.76
C PRO A 3 10.62 11.89 -82.89
N PHE A 4 10.48 13.08 -82.30
CA PHE A 4 11.43 13.66 -81.34
C PHE A 4 11.34 12.92 -79.99
N SER A 5 12.46 12.32 -79.57
CA SER A 5 12.64 11.74 -78.24
C SER A 5 13.06 12.84 -77.26
N HIS A 6 12.20 13.18 -76.28
CA HIS A 6 12.50 14.12 -75.21
C HIS A 6 13.01 13.35 -73.98
N LYS A 7 14.30 13.48 -73.64
CA LYS A 7 14.88 12.93 -72.41
C LYS A 7 14.76 13.95 -71.28
N ILE A 8 13.94 13.64 -70.27
CA ILE A 8 13.88 14.40 -69.02
C ILE A 8 15.07 13.96 -68.15
N HIS A 9 15.98 14.88 -67.87
CA HIS A 9 17.06 14.68 -66.90
C HIS A 9 16.58 15.04 -65.50
N THR A 10 16.13 14.05 -64.73
CA THR A 10 15.91 14.19 -63.29
C THR A 10 17.26 14.37 -62.60
N ARG A 11 17.56 15.58 -62.08
CA ARG A 11 18.72 15.80 -61.21
C ARG A 11 18.38 15.32 -59.79
N ALA A 12 19.07 14.29 -59.31
CA ALA A 12 19.05 13.93 -57.90
C ALA A 12 19.88 14.97 -57.11
N ASN A 13 19.24 15.69 -56.18
CA ASN A 13 19.95 16.53 -55.22
C ASN A 13 20.58 15.62 -54.14
N SER A 14 21.91 15.53 -54.14
CA SER A 14 22.67 14.90 -53.05
C SER A 14 22.65 15.84 -51.83
N VAL A 15 21.86 15.51 -50.82
CA VAL A 15 21.93 16.16 -49.50
C VAL A 15 23.18 15.61 -48.80
N ASN A 16 24.30 16.34 -48.90
CA ASN A 16 25.50 16.07 -48.13
C ASN A 16 25.23 16.38 -46.65
N ASN A 17 24.76 15.38 -45.89
CA ASN A 17 24.71 15.45 -44.44
C ASN A 17 26.13 15.44 -43.88
N LYS A 18 26.71 16.62 -43.66
CA LYS A 18 27.90 16.76 -42.83
C LYS A 18 27.50 16.42 -41.40
N ALA A 19 27.82 15.21 -40.95
CA ALA A 19 27.75 14.88 -39.54
C ALA A 19 28.77 15.74 -38.79
N ALA A 20 28.31 16.84 -38.19
CA ALA A 20 29.10 17.58 -37.21
C ALA A 20 29.28 16.66 -36.00
N GLY A 21 30.52 16.22 -35.76
CA GLY A 21 30.86 15.48 -34.54
C GLY A 21 30.81 16.40 -33.33
N PHE A 22 30.34 15.86 -32.19
CA PHE A 22 30.43 16.53 -30.89
C PHE A 22 31.89 16.79 -30.52
N THR A 23 32.17 17.91 -29.89
CA THR A 23 33.52 18.21 -29.40
C THR A 23 33.78 17.46 -28.08
N LEU A 24 35.03 17.05 -27.84
CA LEU A 24 35.39 16.35 -26.60
C LEU A 24 35.13 17.23 -25.35
N ILE A 25 35.36 18.54 -25.48
CA ILE A 25 35.11 19.50 -24.39
C ILE A 25 33.63 19.62 -24.04
N GLU A 26 32.74 19.54 -25.04
CA GLU A 26 31.30 19.63 -24.84
C GLU A 26 30.77 18.41 -24.06
N LEU A 27 31.29 17.22 -24.35
CA LEU A 27 31.00 16.03 -23.55
C LEU A 27 31.54 16.14 -22.11
N VAL A 28 32.76 16.66 -21.94
CA VAL A 28 33.38 16.83 -20.61
C VAL A 28 32.61 17.84 -19.74
N VAL A 29 32.19 18.98 -20.31
CA VAL A 29 31.38 19.96 -19.59
C VAL A 29 30.04 19.37 -19.15
N VAL A 30 29.38 18.58 -20.00
CA VAL A 30 28.09 17.96 -19.67
C VAL A 30 28.22 17.02 -18.48
N ILE A 31 29.23 16.13 -18.46
CA ILE A 31 29.40 15.22 -17.31
C ILE A 31 29.78 15.95 -16.02
N ILE A 32 30.51 17.07 -16.11
CA ILE A 32 30.83 17.90 -14.94
C ILE A 32 29.55 18.53 -14.38
N ILE A 33 28.71 19.12 -15.24
CA ILE A 33 27.43 19.71 -14.83
C ILE A 33 26.52 18.65 -14.21
N LEU A 34 26.38 17.48 -14.85
CA LEU A 34 25.60 16.36 -14.31
C LEU A 34 26.16 15.87 -12.97
N GLY A 35 27.48 15.84 -12.80
CA GLY A 35 28.13 15.49 -11.54
C GLY A 35 27.77 16.44 -10.40
N ILE A 36 27.81 17.76 -10.64
CA ILE A 36 27.42 18.77 -9.63
C ILE A 36 25.94 18.63 -9.26
N LEU A 37 25.07 18.49 -10.26
CA LEU A 37 23.62 18.32 -10.05
C LEU A 37 23.30 17.06 -9.25
N ALA A 38 24.00 15.95 -9.51
CA ALA A 38 23.81 14.71 -8.79
C ALA A 38 24.14 14.86 -7.29
N VAL A 39 25.26 15.52 -6.96
CA VAL A 39 25.71 15.70 -5.56
C VAL A 39 24.71 16.53 -4.74
N VAL A 40 24.10 17.56 -5.33
CA VAL A 40 23.12 18.40 -4.61
C VAL A 40 21.73 17.78 -4.54
N ALA A 41 21.35 16.96 -5.52
CA ALA A 41 20.01 16.37 -5.60
C ALA A 41 19.87 15.08 -4.78
N LEU A 42 20.92 14.25 -4.71
CA LEU A 42 20.86 12.92 -4.09
C LEU A 42 20.40 12.94 -2.62
N PRO A 43 20.92 13.80 -1.72
CA PRO A 43 20.48 13.80 -0.32
C PRO A 43 19.00 14.15 -0.16
N LYS A 44 18.49 15.07 -0.99
CA LYS A 44 17.07 15.46 -0.99
C LYS A 44 16.19 14.33 -1.49
N PHE A 45 16.61 13.63 -2.53
CA PHE A 45 15.87 12.50 -3.08
C PHE A 45 15.70 11.38 -2.05
N LEU A 46 16.76 11.05 -1.29
CA LEU A 46 16.68 10.05 -0.23
C LEU A 46 15.68 10.44 0.88
N ASN A 47 15.70 11.70 1.34
CA ASN A 47 14.75 12.17 2.35
C ASN A 47 13.30 12.11 1.85
N LEU A 48 13.06 12.51 0.59
CA LEU A 48 11.72 12.44 -0.01
C LEU A 48 11.18 11.01 -0.08
N SER A 49 12.04 10.03 -0.37
CA SER A 49 11.63 8.62 -0.38
C SER A 49 11.22 8.14 1.02
N VAL A 50 11.97 8.51 2.07
CA VAL A 50 11.62 8.19 3.45
C VAL A 50 10.30 8.85 3.86
N ASP A 51 10.16 10.15 3.59
CA ASP A 51 8.94 10.91 3.88
C ASP A 51 7.72 10.33 3.14
N ALA A 52 7.91 9.81 1.92
CA ALA A 52 6.86 9.16 1.15
C ALA A 52 6.36 7.89 1.84
N HIS A 53 7.26 7.01 2.30
CA HIS A 53 6.87 5.81 3.05
C HIS A 53 6.15 6.16 4.36
N VAL A 54 6.67 7.13 5.12
CA VAL A 54 6.02 7.64 6.34
C VAL A 54 4.61 8.17 6.06
N SER A 55 4.44 8.91 4.96
CA SER A 55 3.12 9.42 4.54
C SER A 55 2.16 8.30 4.15
N THR A 56 2.63 7.26 3.46
CA THR A 56 1.84 6.09 3.09
C THR A 56 1.31 5.39 4.32
N VAL A 57 2.17 5.04 5.28
CA VAL A 57 1.77 4.33 6.50
C VAL A 57 0.83 5.17 7.36
N LYS A 58 1.05 6.49 7.46
CA LYS A 58 0.10 7.40 8.13
C LYS A 58 -1.28 7.41 7.45
N GLY A 59 -1.30 7.42 6.12
CA GLY A 59 -2.53 7.37 5.34
C GLY A 59 -3.29 6.06 5.56
N THR A 60 -2.61 4.93 5.38
CA THR A 60 -3.18 3.59 5.59
C THR A 60 -3.66 3.41 7.02
N GLY A 61 -2.84 3.74 8.02
CA GLY A 61 -3.21 3.61 9.43
C GLY A 61 -4.39 4.51 9.81
N GLY A 62 -4.49 5.70 9.22
CA GLY A 62 -5.65 6.58 9.37
C GLY A 62 -6.93 5.98 8.77
N ALA A 63 -6.83 5.36 7.59
CA ALA A 63 -7.94 4.66 6.96
C ALA A 63 -8.37 3.43 7.78
N PHE A 64 -7.41 2.60 8.21
CA PHE A 64 -7.65 1.44 9.06
C PHE A 64 -8.36 1.83 10.36
N LYS A 65 -7.86 2.84 11.07
CA LYS A 65 -8.50 3.39 12.28
C LYS A 65 -9.93 3.87 12.01
N SER A 66 -10.16 4.51 10.86
CA SER A 66 -11.50 4.96 10.49
C SER A 66 -12.43 3.78 10.24
N GLY A 67 -11.94 2.73 9.59
CA GLY A 67 -12.69 1.49 9.35
C GLY A 67 -13.05 0.78 10.66
N ILE A 68 -12.12 0.63 11.60
CA ILE A 68 -12.38 0.06 12.94
C ILE A 68 -13.49 0.84 13.66
N ASN A 69 -13.43 2.18 13.64
CA ASN A 69 -14.45 3.01 14.27
C ASN A 69 -15.82 2.90 13.58
N LEU A 70 -15.84 2.74 12.26
CA LEU A 70 -17.06 2.50 11.50
C LEU A 70 -17.67 1.14 11.86
N ALA A 71 -16.86 0.07 11.88
CA ALA A 71 -17.27 -1.26 12.28
C ALA A 71 -17.88 -1.26 13.69
N ARG A 72 -17.18 -0.63 14.64
CA ARG A 72 -17.67 -0.41 16.00
C ARG A 72 -19.02 0.32 16.05
N SER A 73 -19.19 1.32 15.19
CA SER A 73 -20.45 2.08 15.12
C SER A 73 -21.61 1.23 14.60
N VAL A 74 -21.35 0.34 13.63
CA VAL A 74 -22.34 -0.63 13.14
C VAL A 74 -22.74 -1.60 14.25
N TRP A 75 -21.77 -2.18 14.97
CA TRP A 75 -22.04 -3.02 16.13
C TRP A 75 -22.86 -2.29 17.20
N ALA A 76 -22.51 -1.04 17.52
CA ALA A 76 -23.19 -0.29 18.57
C ALA A 76 -24.67 -0.01 18.25
N VAL A 77 -25.01 0.13 16.96
CA VAL A 77 -26.38 0.37 16.50
C VAL A 77 -27.17 -0.93 16.33
N ARG A 78 -26.54 -1.98 15.81
CA ARG A 78 -27.24 -3.23 15.45
C ARG A 78 -27.30 -4.23 16.61
N VAL A 79 -26.29 -4.24 17.47
CA VAL A 79 -26.09 -5.23 18.54
C VAL A 79 -26.18 -4.56 19.91
N GLY A 80 -25.43 -3.48 20.11
CA GLY A 80 -25.44 -2.65 21.30
C GLY A 80 -24.64 -3.17 22.50
N SER A 81 -24.60 -4.49 22.74
CA SER A 81 -23.80 -5.08 23.82
C SER A 81 -23.49 -6.57 23.59
N GLY A 82 -22.33 -7.03 24.06
CA GLY A 82 -21.90 -8.42 23.92
C GLY A 82 -21.26 -8.72 22.56
N PRO A 83 -20.87 -9.98 22.33
CA PRO A 83 -20.24 -10.38 21.08
C PRO A 83 -21.26 -10.38 19.95
N ALA A 84 -20.76 -10.27 18.73
CA ALA A 84 -21.54 -10.43 17.52
C ALA A 84 -20.75 -11.24 16.50
N ASP A 85 -21.43 -12.15 15.83
CA ASP A 85 -20.85 -13.09 14.90
C ASP A 85 -21.55 -12.92 13.54
N ASP A 86 -20.78 -12.97 12.45
CA ASP A 86 -21.20 -12.74 11.08
C ASP A 86 -21.94 -11.40 10.88
N LEU A 87 -21.56 -10.31 11.58
CA LEU A 87 -22.32 -9.06 11.50
C LEU A 87 -22.07 -8.35 10.16
N PRO A 88 -23.09 -8.11 9.30
CA PRO A 88 -22.90 -7.43 8.03
C PRO A 88 -22.51 -5.97 8.25
N THR A 89 -21.21 -5.69 8.09
CA THR A 89 -20.58 -4.44 8.52
C THR A 89 -20.22 -3.56 7.34
N PHE A 90 -19.66 -4.15 6.28
CA PHE A 90 -19.24 -3.47 5.05
C PHE A 90 -20.02 -3.98 3.82
N GLY A 91 -21.34 -4.05 3.95
CA GLY A 91 -22.25 -4.55 2.92
C GLY A 91 -23.02 -5.78 3.40
N ASP A 92 -23.77 -6.39 2.49
CA ASP A 92 -24.61 -7.58 2.75
C ASP A 92 -23.97 -8.89 2.24
N ALA A 93 -22.75 -8.82 1.71
CA ALA A 93 -21.99 -10.00 1.28
C ALA A 93 -21.19 -10.55 2.45
N GLU A 94 -20.98 -11.88 2.46
CA GLU A 94 -20.19 -12.60 3.48
C GLU A 94 -18.80 -11.96 3.68
N SER A 95 -18.13 -11.54 2.60
CA SER A 95 -16.82 -10.87 2.67
C SER A 95 -16.81 -9.51 3.38
N GLY A 96 -17.98 -8.95 3.69
CA GLY A 96 -18.16 -7.71 4.45
C GLY A 96 -18.70 -7.95 5.86
N GLU A 97 -18.88 -9.19 6.26
CA GLU A 97 -19.26 -9.59 7.62
C GLU A 97 -18.04 -9.51 8.53
N MET A 98 -18.27 -9.14 9.79
CA MET A 98 -17.20 -8.94 10.77
C MET A 98 -17.65 -9.44 12.12
N ASP A 99 -16.73 -10.10 12.82
CA ASP A 99 -16.99 -10.67 14.13
C ASP A 99 -16.45 -9.72 15.19
N PHE A 100 -17.23 -9.54 16.24
CA PHE A 100 -16.98 -8.60 17.31
C PHE A 100 -16.90 -9.33 18.65
N ASN A 101 -15.86 -9.04 19.41
CA ASN A 101 -15.68 -9.58 20.76
C ASN A 101 -16.72 -9.02 21.75
N ASP A 102 -16.67 -9.45 23.01
CA ASP A 102 -17.58 -8.99 24.08
C ASP A 102 -17.55 -7.47 24.30
N ASN A 103 -16.39 -6.85 24.06
CA ASN A 103 -16.23 -5.40 24.14
C ASN A 103 -16.81 -4.69 22.92
N GLY A 104 -17.15 -5.43 21.88
CA GLY A 104 -17.75 -5.07 20.60
C GLY A 104 -16.78 -4.42 19.61
N TRP A 105 -15.52 -4.82 19.68
CA TRP A 105 -14.49 -4.44 18.73
C TRP A 105 -14.24 -5.56 17.73
N PRO A 106 -13.88 -5.24 16.47
CA PRO A 106 -13.51 -6.22 15.48
C PRO A 106 -12.45 -7.19 16.00
N ALA A 107 -12.74 -8.48 15.91
CA ALA A 107 -11.87 -9.54 16.40
C ALA A 107 -11.31 -10.38 15.25
N GLN A 108 -12.18 -10.76 14.31
CA GLN A 108 -11.85 -11.61 13.17
C GLN A 108 -12.94 -11.49 12.09
N HIS A 109 -12.76 -12.25 11.02
CA HIS A 109 -13.80 -12.62 10.05
C HIS A 109 -13.53 -14.06 9.61
N TRP A 110 -14.47 -14.99 9.86
CA TRP A 110 -14.35 -16.37 9.38
C TRP A 110 -15.68 -16.93 8.86
N GLY A 111 -15.68 -17.49 7.64
CA GLY A 111 -16.90 -17.92 6.95
C GLY A 111 -17.46 -19.30 7.33
N GLU A 112 -16.80 -20.02 8.25
CA GLU A 112 -17.42 -21.19 8.88
C GLU A 112 -17.91 -20.75 10.24
N SER A 113 -19.23 -20.64 10.42
CA SER A 113 -19.84 -20.28 11.70
C SER A 113 -19.12 -21.02 12.81
N ASP A 114 -18.42 -20.25 13.65
CA ASP A 114 -18.00 -20.76 14.92
C ASP A 114 -19.26 -21.24 15.68
N SER A 115 -19.06 -21.98 16.76
CA SER A 115 -20.21 -22.43 17.53
C SER A 115 -20.93 -21.20 18.08
N LYS A 116 -22.01 -20.75 17.40
CA LYS A 116 -22.91 -19.64 17.80
C LYS A 116 -22.96 -19.55 19.32
N GLY A 117 -22.18 -18.63 19.92
CA GLY A 117 -22.06 -18.51 21.37
C GLY A 117 -20.65 -18.46 21.97
N ASP A 118 -19.59 -18.68 21.18
CA ASP A 118 -18.24 -18.26 21.60
C ASP A 118 -18.10 -16.74 21.45
N SER A 119 -17.32 -16.12 22.33
CA SER A 119 -16.96 -14.71 22.22
C SER A 119 -15.80 -14.62 21.23
N PRO A 120 -15.98 -14.07 20.00
CA PRO A 120 -14.91 -13.98 19.01
C PRO A 120 -13.70 -13.26 19.60
N GLN A 121 -12.51 -13.77 19.35
CA GLN A 121 -11.27 -13.16 19.83
C GLN A 121 -10.31 -12.99 18.68
N LEU A 122 -9.49 -11.95 18.80
CA LEU A 122 -8.29 -11.81 18.02
C LEU A 122 -7.22 -12.60 18.78
N ASP A 123 -6.90 -13.83 18.35
CA ASP A 123 -6.02 -14.73 19.10
C ASP A 123 -4.93 -15.41 18.26
N ASN A 124 -4.89 -15.12 16.97
CA ASN A 124 -3.88 -15.62 16.05
C ASN A 124 -3.63 -14.65 14.88
N THR A 125 -2.66 -14.98 14.02
CA THR A 125 -2.28 -14.12 12.88
C THR A 125 -3.33 -14.13 11.75
N ASP A 126 -4.09 -15.21 11.59
CA ASP A 126 -5.13 -15.28 10.56
C ASP A 126 -6.30 -14.34 10.90
N ASP A 127 -6.60 -14.15 12.19
CA ASP A 127 -7.55 -13.13 12.66
C ASP A 127 -7.07 -11.71 12.32
N CYS A 128 -5.78 -11.43 12.53
CA CYS A 128 -5.20 -10.15 12.15
C CYS A 128 -5.39 -9.86 10.66
N ILE A 129 -5.14 -10.87 9.83
CA ILE A 129 -5.27 -10.78 8.38
C ILE A 129 -6.73 -10.60 7.98
N SER A 130 -7.65 -11.38 8.56
CA SER A 130 -9.07 -11.31 8.23
C SER A 130 -9.67 -9.94 8.58
N VAL A 131 -9.37 -9.39 9.76
CA VAL A 131 -9.79 -8.02 10.12
C VAL A 131 -9.32 -7.01 9.08
N TRP A 132 -8.05 -7.07 8.67
CA TRP A 132 -7.48 -6.15 7.68
C TRP A 132 -8.14 -6.28 6.31
N VAL A 133 -8.26 -7.51 5.81
CA VAL A 133 -8.85 -7.81 4.51
C VAL A 133 -10.31 -7.37 4.48
N THR A 134 -11.09 -7.67 5.51
CA THR A 134 -12.51 -7.26 5.57
C THR A 134 -12.67 -5.74 5.65
N LEU A 135 -11.83 -5.04 6.42
CA LEU A 135 -11.85 -3.57 6.51
C LEU A 135 -11.57 -2.88 5.17
N PHE A 136 -10.63 -3.42 4.41
CA PHE A 136 -10.29 -2.92 3.08
C PHE A 136 -11.09 -3.61 1.96
N ALA A 137 -12.12 -4.40 2.31
CA ALA A 137 -12.96 -5.13 1.36
C ALA A 137 -12.18 -6.03 0.36
N GLY A 138 -11.01 -6.53 0.77
CA GLY A 138 -10.09 -7.29 -0.07
C GLY A 138 -9.31 -6.47 -1.11
N ASP A 139 -9.46 -5.15 -1.12
CA ASP A 139 -8.68 -4.22 -1.94
C ASP A 139 -7.31 -3.91 -1.30
N GLU A 140 -6.49 -3.13 -2.00
CA GLU A 140 -5.21 -2.63 -1.49
C GLU A 140 -5.40 -1.69 -0.28
N PRO A 141 -4.45 -1.65 0.68
CA PRO A 141 -3.16 -2.34 0.69
C PRO A 141 -3.24 -3.81 1.14
N SER A 142 -2.40 -4.64 0.52
CA SER A 142 -2.33 -6.09 0.74
C SER A 142 -1.63 -6.46 2.06
N VAL A 143 -2.00 -7.61 2.63
CA VAL A 143 -1.41 -8.12 3.88
C VAL A 143 -1.12 -9.62 3.79
N SER A 144 -0.06 -10.08 4.45
CA SER A 144 0.30 -11.50 4.62
C SER A 144 0.76 -11.79 6.05
N ASN A 145 1.09 -13.04 6.34
CA ASN A 145 1.76 -13.48 7.57
C ASN A 145 3.28 -13.66 7.40
N GLU A 146 3.82 -13.38 6.21
CA GLU A 146 5.23 -13.59 5.86
C GLU A 146 5.82 -12.32 5.27
N ILE A 147 7.03 -11.94 5.72
CA ILE A 147 7.78 -10.82 5.13
C ILE A 147 8.20 -11.22 3.73
N SER A 148 7.55 -10.60 2.75
CA SER A 148 7.84 -10.77 1.33
C SER A 148 7.82 -9.42 0.63
N ASN A 149 8.35 -9.37 -0.59
CA ASN A 149 8.18 -8.21 -1.46
C ASN A 149 6.87 -8.25 -2.25
N GLU A 150 5.96 -9.17 -1.91
CA GLU A 150 4.70 -9.39 -2.64
C GLU A 150 3.52 -8.68 -2.00
N THR A 151 3.59 -8.37 -0.70
CA THR A 151 2.53 -7.70 0.06
C THR A 151 3.01 -6.40 0.68
N ASP A 152 2.08 -5.46 0.89
CA ASP A 152 2.37 -4.14 1.45
C ASP A 152 2.63 -4.19 2.96
N TYR A 153 1.92 -5.08 3.66
CA TYR A 153 2.02 -5.27 5.10
C TYR A 153 2.16 -6.73 5.49
N VAL A 154 2.73 -6.94 6.66
CA VAL A 154 2.87 -8.24 7.31
C VAL A 154 2.20 -8.18 8.66
N ALA A 155 1.16 -8.98 8.85
CA ALA A 155 0.46 -9.12 10.11
C ALA A 155 1.23 -10.03 11.07
N THR A 156 1.27 -9.64 12.33
CA THR A 156 1.82 -10.44 13.42
C THR A 156 0.90 -10.31 14.62
N TYR A 157 0.47 -11.44 15.16
CA TYR A 157 -0.24 -11.48 16.42
C TYR A 157 0.72 -11.32 17.60
N ASN A 158 0.39 -10.42 18.53
CA ASN A 158 1.27 -10.04 19.64
C ASN A 158 1.04 -10.87 20.93
N PHE A 159 0.17 -11.88 20.90
CA PHE A 159 -0.19 -12.73 22.06
C PHE A 159 -0.95 -12.03 23.19
N ASP A 160 -1.59 -10.90 22.88
CA ASP A 160 -2.33 -10.07 23.84
C ASP A 160 -3.60 -9.43 23.22
N ASN A 161 -4.26 -10.14 22.29
CA ASN A 161 -5.41 -9.64 21.54
C ASN A 161 -5.14 -8.40 20.65
N SER A 162 -3.85 -8.13 20.38
CA SER A 162 -3.43 -7.09 19.46
C SER A 162 -2.65 -7.63 18.25
N CYS A 163 -2.73 -6.89 17.15
CA CYS A 163 -2.03 -7.15 15.90
C CYS A 163 -1.06 -6.02 15.59
N THR A 164 0.12 -6.38 15.11
CA THR A 164 1.06 -5.45 14.47
C THR A 164 1.09 -5.72 12.97
N TYR A 165 0.77 -4.71 12.17
CA TYR A 165 0.89 -4.71 10.72
C TYR A 165 2.16 -3.94 10.35
N THR A 166 3.23 -4.67 10.08
CA THR A 166 4.54 -4.11 9.72
C THR A 166 4.58 -3.79 8.23
N TYR A 167 5.04 -2.60 7.86
CA TYR A 167 5.11 -2.19 6.46
C TYR A 167 6.31 -2.84 5.76
N SER A 168 6.05 -3.59 4.69
CA SER A 168 7.07 -4.44 4.04
C SER A 168 8.24 -3.65 3.45
N ALA A 169 7.98 -2.44 2.90
CA ALA A 169 9.03 -1.63 2.30
C ALA A 169 9.92 -0.90 3.33
N ASN A 170 9.47 -0.79 4.58
CA ASN A 170 10.27 -0.27 5.69
C ASN A 170 9.74 -0.83 7.02
N THR A 171 10.47 -1.81 7.58
CA THR A 171 10.07 -2.56 8.77
C THR A 171 10.08 -1.75 10.07
N HIS A 172 10.56 -0.50 10.05
CA HIS A 172 10.46 0.43 11.19
C HIS A 172 9.10 1.14 11.24
N LEU A 173 8.28 1.02 10.19
CA LEU A 173 6.95 1.61 10.14
C LEU A 173 5.90 0.52 10.35
N SER A 174 4.92 0.78 11.21
CA SER A 174 3.89 -0.19 11.51
C SER A 174 2.57 0.44 11.95
N ILE A 175 1.51 -0.36 11.90
CA ILE A 175 0.20 -0.03 12.47
C ILE A 175 -0.12 -1.11 13.49
N THR A 176 -0.43 -0.74 14.73
CA THR A 176 -0.84 -1.66 15.78
C THR A 176 -2.31 -1.45 16.09
N TYR A 177 -3.06 -2.55 16.20
CA TYR A 177 -4.47 -2.57 16.57
C TYR A 177 -4.67 -3.44 17.81
N ASP A 178 -5.31 -2.91 18.84
CA ASP A 178 -5.72 -3.65 20.04
C ASP A 178 -7.25 -3.87 20.01
N SER A 179 -7.68 -5.13 19.95
CA SER A 179 -9.10 -5.47 19.91
C SER A 179 -9.78 -5.36 21.28
N LEU A 180 -9.05 -5.23 22.39
CA LEU A 180 -9.66 -5.06 23.72
C LEU A 180 -10.31 -3.68 23.87
N ASP A 181 -9.65 -2.64 23.34
CA ASP A 181 -10.07 -1.25 23.51
C ASP A 181 -10.29 -0.48 22.21
N GLY A 182 -10.00 -1.09 21.06
CA GLY A 182 -10.17 -0.49 19.74
C GLY A 182 -9.06 0.50 19.37
N SER A 183 -7.97 0.56 20.15
CA SER A 183 -6.90 1.51 19.90
C SER A 183 -6.14 1.13 18.64
N VAL A 184 -5.83 2.16 17.84
CA VAL A 184 -4.97 2.05 16.65
C VAL A 184 -3.83 3.04 16.81
N ILE A 185 -2.62 2.50 16.86
CA ILE A 185 -1.35 3.23 16.98
C ILE A 185 -0.62 3.10 15.66
N ILE A 186 -0.04 4.20 15.18
CA ILE A 186 0.71 4.24 13.92
C ILE A 186 2.14 4.59 14.29
N ASP A 187 3.05 3.62 14.20
CA ASP A 187 4.48 3.91 14.27
C ASP A 187 4.93 4.47 12.92
N SER A 188 5.40 5.71 12.98
CA SER A 188 5.79 6.47 11.80
C SER A 188 7.17 7.08 11.94
N ASP A 189 7.93 6.65 12.95
CA ASP A 189 9.35 6.98 13.09
C ASP A 189 10.16 6.02 12.23
N PRO A 190 10.79 6.49 11.13
CA PRO A 190 11.58 5.61 10.27
C PRO A 190 12.90 5.14 10.92
N GLN A 191 13.16 5.50 12.19
CA GLN A 191 14.39 5.17 12.93
C GLN A 191 14.11 4.44 14.26
N SER A 192 12.89 3.93 14.48
CA SER A 192 12.53 3.21 15.71
C SER A 192 13.28 1.90 15.92
#